data_AF-A0A0X8FE05-F1
#
_entry.id   AF-A0A0X8FE05-F1
#
_cell.length_a   1.000
_cell.length_b   1.000
_cell.length_c   1.000
_cell.angle_alpha   90.00
_cell.angle_beta   90.00
_cell.angle_gamma   90.00
#
_symmetry.space_group_name_H-M   'P 1'
#
loop_
_entity.id
_entity.type
_entity.pdbx_description
1 polymer ?
#
loop_
_entity_poly.entity_id
_entity_poly.type
_entity_poly.pdbx_seq_one_letter_code
_entity_poly.pdbx_strand_id
1 'polypeptide(L)'
;MENQTLAQVLAVDEQANQLSEATQAKIQELEDEKDSQIEQFEQEAKAEYRQYVESLKSSNQEALESYKREGDEKNQKRIAKLVEHYQAQEASIVDYIVEEVKKVYVNC
;
A
#
# COMPACT_ATOMS: atom_id res chain seq x y z
N MET A 1 80.51 2.17 -8.03
CA MET A 1 79.28 3.00 -8.01
C MET A 1 78.15 2.36 -8.80
N GLU A 2 78.39 1.80 -9.99
CA GLU A 2 77.34 1.17 -10.83
C GLU A 2 76.51 0.07 -10.14
N ASN A 3 77.12 -0.74 -9.27
CA ASN A 3 76.44 -1.85 -8.58
C ASN A 3 75.44 -1.38 -7.51
N GLN A 4 75.61 -0.18 -6.94
CA GLN A 4 74.67 0.39 -5.96
C GLN A 4 73.47 1.06 -6.63
N THR A 5 73.68 1.67 -7.80
CA THR A 5 72.60 2.29 -8.57
C THR A 5 71.63 1.25 -9.13
N LEU A 6 72.13 0.11 -9.62
CA LEU A 6 71.29 -0.97 -10.12
C LEU A 6 70.43 -1.59 -9.01
N ALA A 7 70.99 -1.77 -7.81
CA ALA A 7 70.26 -2.28 -6.64
C ALA A 7 69.15 -1.32 -6.18
N GLN A 8 69.39 0.00 -6.23
CA GLN A 8 68.36 1.00 -5.95
C GLN A 8 67.23 0.98 -6.97
N VAL A 9 67.55 0.83 -8.26
CA VAL A 9 66.53 0.73 -9.32
C VAL A 9 65.66 -0.51 -9.15
N LEU A 10 66.25 -1.67 -8.85
CA LEU A 10 65.50 -2.90 -8.59
C LEU A 10 64.59 -2.79 -7.35
N ALA A 11 65.08 -2.16 -6.27
CA ALA A 11 64.28 -1.96 -5.07
C ALA A 11 63.08 -1.02 -5.30
N VAL A 12 63.25 0.02 -6.13
CA VAL A 12 62.15 0.92 -6.51
C VAL A 12 61.13 0.21 -7.39
N ASP A 13 61.57 -0.63 -8.33
CA ASP A 13 60.69 -1.42 -9.20
C ASP A 13 59.85 -2.42 -8.40
N GLU A 14 60.47 -3.09 -7.41
CA GLU A 14 59.77 -4.00 -6.50
C GLU A 14 58.75 -3.27 -5.63
N GLN A 15 59.08 -2.08 -5.11
CA GLN A 15 58.13 -1.23 -4.39
C GLN A 15 56.98 -0.74 -5.28
N ALA A 16 57.25 -0.39 -6.52
CA ALA A 16 56.23 0.04 -7.48
C ALA A 16 55.26 -1.11 -7.80
N ASN A 17 55.78 -2.34 -7.98
CA ASN A 17 54.95 -3.52 -8.18
C ASN A 17 54.06 -3.83 -6.97
N GLN A 18 54.62 -3.80 -5.75
CA GLN A 18 53.84 -4.00 -4.52
C GLN A 18 52.73 -2.94 -4.37
N LEU A 19 53.03 -1.67 -4.70
CA LEU A 19 52.04 -0.60 -4.66
C LEU A 19 50.96 -0.80 -5.73
N SER A 20 51.33 -1.26 -6.93
CA SER A 20 50.37 -1.55 -8.00
C SER A 20 49.42 -2.67 -7.61
N GLU A 21 49.94 -3.79 -7.07
CA GLU A 21 49.13 -4.92 -6.59
C GLU A 21 48.20 -4.50 -5.45
N ALA A 22 48.70 -3.75 -4.47
CA ALA A 22 47.89 -3.24 -3.37
C ALA A 22 46.78 -2.29 -3.84
N THR A 23 47.08 -1.43 -4.83
CA THR A 23 46.10 -0.52 -5.41
C THR A 23 45.02 -1.29 -6.16
N GLN A 24 45.40 -2.29 -6.96
CA GLN A 24 44.46 -3.09 -7.72
C GLN A 24 43.56 -3.94 -6.82
N ALA A 25 44.12 -4.50 -5.73
CA ALA A 25 43.34 -5.16 -4.69
C ALA A 25 42.34 -4.19 -4.03
N LYS A 26 42.76 -2.95 -3.74
CA LYS A 26 41.87 -1.96 -3.13
C LYS A 26 40.76 -1.51 -4.08
N ILE A 27 41.03 -1.40 -5.38
CA ILE A 27 40.01 -1.13 -6.39
C ILE A 27 38.95 -2.23 -6.38
N GLN A 28 39.38 -3.49 -6.40
CA GLN A 28 38.45 -4.63 -6.39
C GLN A 28 37.59 -4.65 -5.11
N GLU A 29 38.20 -4.43 -3.95
CA GLU A 29 37.47 -4.34 -2.67
C GLU A 29 36.40 -3.24 -2.71
N LEU A 30 36.72 -2.07 -3.25
CA LEU A 30 35.78 -0.96 -3.39
C LEU A 30 34.66 -1.26 -4.40
N GLU A 31 34.95 -2.00 -5.47
CA GLU A 31 33.93 -2.44 -6.43
C GLU A 31 32.95 -3.42 -5.78
N ASP A 32 33.47 -4.40 -5.04
CA ASP A 32 32.66 -5.39 -4.31
C ASP A 32 31.80 -4.73 -3.20
N GLU A 33 32.38 -3.78 -2.46
CA GLU A 33 31.65 -2.97 -1.46
C GLU A 33 30.52 -2.16 -2.10
N LYS A 34 30.79 -1.52 -3.24
CA LYS A 34 29.80 -0.73 -3.97
C LYS A 34 28.65 -1.59 -4.47
N ASP A 35 28.95 -2.76 -5.03
CA ASP A 35 27.91 -3.68 -5.53
C ASP A 35 27.07 -4.24 -4.36
N SER A 36 27.70 -4.60 -3.25
CA SER A 36 27.02 -5.01 -2.01
C SER A 36 26.07 -3.92 -1.47
N GLN A 37 26.52 -2.67 -1.44
CA GLN A 37 25.68 -1.54 -1.02
C GLN A 37 24.49 -1.31 -1.97
N ILE A 38 24.69 -1.46 -3.28
CA ILE A 38 23.60 -1.37 -4.26
C ILE A 38 22.55 -2.46 -3.99
N GLU A 39 22.98 -3.70 -3.79
CA GLU A 39 22.07 -4.80 -3.47
C GLU A 39 21.30 -4.55 -2.17
N GLN A 40 21.97 -4.03 -1.15
CA GLN A 40 21.33 -3.66 0.12
C GLN A 40 20.26 -2.59 -0.09
N PHE A 41 20.59 -1.49 -0.77
CA PHE A 41 19.62 -0.41 -1.03
C PHE A 41 18.44 -0.88 -1.89
N GLU A 42 18.68 -1.77 -2.86
CA GLU A 42 17.58 -2.36 -3.62
C GLU A 42 16.64 -3.20 -2.75
N GLN A 43 17.19 -3.98 -1.82
CA GLN A 43 16.38 -4.78 -0.90
C GLN A 43 15.58 -3.91 0.07
N GLU A 44 16.20 -2.86 0.62
CA GLU A 44 15.54 -1.88 1.49
C GLU A 44 14.41 -1.18 0.74
N ALA A 45 14.65 -0.67 -0.47
CA ALA A 45 13.61 -0.03 -1.29
C ALA A 45 12.46 -1.00 -1.62
N LYS A 46 12.75 -2.26 -1.93
CA LYS A 46 11.73 -3.30 -2.17
C LYS A 46 10.94 -3.64 -0.90
N ALA A 47 11.53 -3.52 0.28
CA ALA A 47 10.86 -3.75 1.55
C ALA A 47 9.94 -2.57 1.91
N GLU A 48 10.43 -1.34 1.81
CA GLU A 48 9.65 -0.12 2.03
C GLU A 48 8.44 -0.03 1.09
N TYR A 49 8.65 -0.33 -0.20
CA TYR A 49 7.55 -0.34 -1.17
C TYR A 49 6.46 -1.37 -0.81
N ARG A 50 6.86 -2.56 -0.35
CA ARG A 50 5.90 -3.58 0.10
C ARG A 50 5.09 -3.10 1.30
N GLN A 51 5.76 -2.53 2.30
CA GLN A 51 5.09 -1.96 3.47
C GLN A 51 4.11 -0.85 3.09
N TYR A 52 4.49 0.03 2.16
CA TYR A 52 3.61 1.08 1.65
C TYR A 52 2.35 0.51 0.97
N VAL A 53 2.52 -0.48 0.09
CA VAL A 53 1.39 -1.13 -0.60
C VAL A 53 0.45 -1.83 0.39
N GLU A 54 0.99 -2.51 1.39
CA GLU A 54 0.19 -3.16 2.44
C GLU A 54 -0.58 -2.15 3.28
N SER A 55 0.07 -1.05 3.68
CA SER A 55 -0.55 0.05 4.42
C SER A 55 -1.69 0.69 3.62
N LEU A 56 -1.45 0.98 2.33
CA LEU A 56 -2.46 1.54 1.44
C LEU A 56 -3.66 0.61 1.28
N LYS A 57 -3.41 -0.70 1.16
CA LYS A 57 -4.47 -1.71 1.09
C LYS A 57 -5.31 -1.74 2.37
N SER A 58 -4.68 -1.72 3.54
CA SER A 58 -5.37 -1.70 4.83
C SER A 58 -6.24 -0.44 4.97
N SER A 59 -5.65 0.73 4.69
CA SER A 59 -6.36 2.02 4.78
C SER A 59 -7.57 2.07 3.84
N ASN A 60 -7.42 1.59 2.59
CA ASN A 60 -8.53 1.54 1.64
C ASN A 60 -9.63 0.57 2.09
N GLN A 61 -9.26 -0.56 2.70
CA GLN A 61 -10.23 -1.51 3.23
C GLN A 61 -11.02 -0.93 4.40
N GLU A 62 -10.34 -0.26 5.34
CA GLU A 62 -10.98 0.43 6.47
C GLU A 62 -11.94 1.52 5.97
N ALA A 63 -11.52 2.33 4.99
CA ALA A 63 -12.36 3.36 4.39
C ALA A 63 -13.60 2.75 3.72
N LEU A 64 -13.45 1.66 2.96
CA LEU A 64 -14.56 0.96 2.32
C LEU A 64 -15.56 0.40 3.35
N GLU A 65 -15.06 -0.20 4.43
CA GLU A 65 -15.90 -0.72 5.52
C GLU A 65 -16.65 0.42 6.23
N SER A 66 -16.01 1.58 6.43
CA SER A 66 -16.66 2.77 6.96
C SER A 66 -17.79 3.26 6.05
N TYR A 67 -17.55 3.36 4.74
CA TYR A 67 -18.57 3.79 3.78
C TYR A 67 -19.76 2.83 3.73
N LYS A 68 -19.53 1.52 3.78
CA LYS A 68 -20.60 0.51 3.84
C LYS A 68 -21.44 0.70 5.10
N ARG A 69 -20.80 0.85 6.26
CA ARG A 69 -21.49 1.07 7.53
C ARG A 69 -22.34 2.34 7.51
N GLU A 70 -21.80 3.46 7.03
CA GLU A 70 -22.56 4.70 6.89
C GLU A 70 -23.76 4.55 5.94
N GLY A 71 -23.57 3.83 4.83
CA GLY A 71 -24.63 3.52 3.87
C GLY A 71 -25.75 2.69 4.50
N ASP A 72 -25.37 1.64 5.24
CA ASP A 72 -26.31 0.76 5.93
C ASP A 72 -27.08 1.52 7.01
N GLU A 73 -26.42 2.35 7.82
CA GLU A 73 -27.09 3.18 8.84
C GLU A 73 -28.08 4.17 8.21
N LYS A 74 -27.69 4.82 7.10
CA LYS A 74 -28.59 5.73 6.37
C LYS A 74 -29.79 4.97 5.80
N ASN A 75 -29.58 3.78 5.24
CA ASN A 75 -30.66 2.96 4.70
C ASN A 75 -31.60 2.45 5.80
N GLN A 76 -31.07 1.97 6.93
CA GLN A 76 -31.88 1.55 8.07
C GLN A 76 -32.75 2.70 8.59
N LYS A 77 -32.19 3.91 8.71
CA LYS A 77 -32.96 5.12 9.09
C LYS A 77 -34.07 5.43 8.09
N ARG A 78 -33.81 5.28 6.78
CA ARG A 78 -34.82 5.50 5.73
C ARG A 78 -35.94 4.44 5.78
N ILE A 79 -35.59 3.17 5.97
CA ILE A 79 -36.55 2.08 6.11
C ILE A 79 -37.43 2.31 7.34
N ALA A 80 -36.84 2.64 8.49
CA ALA A 80 -37.58 2.91 9.72
C ALA A 80 -38.61 4.04 9.53
N LYS A 81 -38.21 5.15 8.89
CA LYS A 81 -39.14 6.25 8.56
C LYS A 81 -40.26 5.83 7.61
N LEU A 82 -39.97 4.95 6.66
CA LEU A 82 -40.96 4.49 5.69
C LEU A 82 -41.99 3.56 6.34
N VAL A 83 -41.54 2.70 7.26
CA VAL A 83 -42.41 1.87 8.10
C VAL A 83 -43.29 2.74 9.01
N GLU A 84 -42.72 3.73 9.68
CA GLU A 84 -43.47 4.67 10.52
C GLU A 84 -44.55 5.41 9.72
N HIS A 85 -44.20 5.91 8.53
CA HIS A 85 -45.15 6.60 7.66
C HIS A 85 -46.27 5.67 7.17
N TYR A 86 -45.94 4.42 6.81
CA TYR A 86 -46.94 3.42 6.44
C TYR A 86 -47.89 3.14 7.59
N GLN A 87 -47.37 2.86 8.79
CA GLN A 87 -48.18 2.58 9.99
C GLN A 87 -49.10 3.75 10.35
N ALA A 88 -48.62 4.99 10.20
CA ALA A 88 -49.42 6.18 10.45
C ALA A 88 -50.60 6.33 9.46
N GLN A 89 -50.47 5.80 8.23
CA GLN A 89 -51.50 5.92 7.18
C GLN A 89 -52.33 4.64 7.01
N GLU A 90 -51.90 3.51 7.58
CA GLU A 90 -52.51 2.19 7.37
C GLU A 90 -54.02 2.19 7.60
N ALA A 91 -54.47 2.71 8.75
CA ALA A 91 -55.89 2.78 9.07
C ALA A 91 -56.69 3.59 8.03
N SER A 92 -56.16 4.76 7.62
CA SER A 92 -56.81 5.61 6.62
C SER A 92 -56.88 4.95 5.24
N ILE A 93 -55.85 4.18 4.86
CA ILE A 93 -55.82 3.45 3.59
C ILE A 93 -56.83 2.31 3.63
N VAL A 94 -56.89 1.56 4.74
CA VAL A 94 -57.86 0.48 4.94
C VAL A 94 -59.29 1.01 4.89
N ASP A 95 -59.58 2.10 5.59
CA ASP A 95 -60.90 2.74 5.59
C ASP A 95 -61.31 3.18 4.18
N TYR A 96 -60.38 3.80 3.44
CA TYR A 96 -60.62 4.19 2.05
C TYR A 96 -60.96 2.97 1.16
N ILE A 97 -60.18 1.89 1.25
CA ILE A 97 -60.41 0.67 0.47
C ILE A 97 -61.77 0.06 0.83
N VAL A 98 -62.11 -0.02 2.12
CA VAL A 98 -63.40 -0.55 2.58
C VAL A 98 -64.56 0.27 2.03
N GLU A 99 -64.47 1.59 2.07
CA GLU A 99 -65.50 2.47 1.50
C GLU A 99 -65.65 2.30 -0.02
N GLU A 100 -64.55 2.20 -0.77
CA GLU A 100 -64.61 1.93 -2.21
C GLU A 100 -65.22 0.55 -2.53
N VAL A 101 -64.90 -0.49 -1.75
CA VAL A 101 -65.49 -1.82 -1.92
C VAL A 101 -67.00 -1.80 -1.64
N LYS A 102 -67.45 -1.11 -0.59
CA LYS A 102 -68.89 -0.97 -0.30
C LYS A 102 -69.64 -0.31 -1.44
N LYS A 103 -69.07 0.71 -2.09
CA LYS A 103 -69.71 1.36 -3.26
C LYS A 103 -69.99 0.39 -4.40
N VAL A 104 -69.15 -0.63 -4.58
CA VAL A 104 -69.30 -1.63 -5.64
C VAL A 104 -70.27 -2.75 -5.24
N TYR A 105 -70.21 -3.23 -3.99
CA TYR A 105 -70.95 -4.44 -3.57
C TYR A 105 -72.25 -4.18 -2.79
N VAL A 106 -72.44 -2.99 -2.22
CA VAL A 106 -73.63 -2.64 -1.41
C VAL A 106 -74.63 -1.78 -2.19
N ASN A 107 -74.23 -1.17 -3.31
CA ASN A 107 -75.14 -0.50 -4.26
C ASN A 107 -75.57 -1.42 -5.44
N CYS A 108 -75.53 -2.74 -5.23
CA CYS A 108 -76.22 -3.73 -6.08
C CYS A 108 -77.43 -4.28 -5.33
#